data_AF-A0A7X8MDK1-F1
#
_entry.id   AF-A0A7X8MDK1-F1
#
_cell.length_a   1.000
_cell.length_b   1.000
_cell.length_c   1.000
_cell.angle_alpha   90.00
_cell.angle_beta   90.00
_cell.angle_gamma   90.00
#
_symmetry.space_group_name_H-M   'P 1'
#
loop_
_entity.id
_entity.type
_entity.pdbx_description
1 polymer ?
#
loop_
_entity_poly.entity_id
_entity_poly.type
_entity_poly.pdbx_seq_one_letter_code
_entity_poly.pdbx_strand_id
1 'polypeptide(L)'
;MHTFHYRMIVHEGDWREAGIPGQALVFAQKPVLIPTHRHPGILSADGSTVAIDAANIAAVAIKPAEEGDGFILRCLELDGRETNAHLLLPMIGREVTAHFRPCEIKSFFIPFQTTRAIAEVNLLEDPRLDPEPA
;
A
#
# COMPACT_ATOMS: atom_id res chain seq x y z
N MET A 1 -26.24 22.31 -8.84
CA MET A 1 -26.44 21.47 -7.65
C MET A 1 -25.10 20.91 -7.24
N HIS A 2 -24.68 21.09 -5.98
CA HIS A 2 -23.39 20.59 -5.47
C HIS A 2 -23.65 19.58 -4.35
N THR A 3 -22.83 18.54 -4.26
CA THR A 3 -22.88 17.52 -3.20
C THR A 3 -21.51 17.43 -2.56
N PHE A 4 -21.47 17.45 -1.22
CA PHE A 4 -20.24 17.35 -0.43
C PHE A 4 -20.37 16.16 0.52
N HIS A 5 -19.28 15.39 0.67
CA HIS A 5 -19.18 14.29 1.61
C HIS A 5 -18.14 14.63 2.66
N TYR A 6 -18.50 14.50 3.93
CA TYR A 6 -17.61 14.74 5.06
C TYR A 6 -17.88 13.71 6.16
N ARG A 7 -16.91 13.48 7.03
CA ARG A 7 -17.01 12.62 8.20
C ARG A 7 -16.33 13.30 9.37
N MET A 8 -17.01 13.34 10.51
CA MET A 8 -16.45 13.79 11.78
C MET A 8 -16.22 12.56 12.65
N ILE A 9 -15.02 12.42 13.21
CA ILE A 9 -14.64 11.30 14.06
C ILE A 9 -14.22 11.91 15.39
N VAL A 10 -15.00 11.64 16.43
CA VAL A 10 -14.59 11.95 17.81
C VAL A 10 -13.73 10.80 18.29
N HIS A 11 -12.57 11.12 18.85
CA HIS A 11 -11.65 10.13 19.39
C HIS A 11 -11.06 10.62 20.71
N GLU A 12 -10.62 9.67 21.51
CA GLU A 12 -9.78 9.92 22.68
C GLU A 12 -8.31 9.93 22.23
N GLY A 13 -7.45 10.60 23.00
CA GLY A 13 -6.01 10.64 22.72
C GLY A 13 -5.63 11.40 21.45
N ASP A 14 -4.46 11.09 20.92
CA ASP A 14 -3.91 11.74 19.73
C ASP A 14 -4.51 11.15 18.44
N TRP A 15 -4.50 11.92 17.34
CA TRP A 15 -5.02 11.49 16.04
C TRP A 15 -4.32 10.24 15.49
N ARG A 16 -3.06 10.01 15.89
CA ARG A 16 -2.26 8.82 15.54
C ARG A 16 -2.85 7.56 16.17
N GLU A 17 -3.15 7.63 17.47
CA GLU A 17 -3.73 6.50 18.22
C GLU A 17 -5.13 6.16 17.70
N ALA A 18 -5.87 7.19 17.28
CA ALA A 18 -7.17 7.04 16.64
C ALA A 18 -7.11 6.60 15.16
N GLY A 19 -5.92 6.49 14.56
CA GLY A 19 -5.73 6.07 13.17
C GLY A 19 -6.43 6.97 12.15
N ILE A 20 -6.52 8.27 12.42
CA ILE A 20 -7.31 9.22 11.62
C ILE A 20 -6.88 9.27 10.14
N PRO A 21 -5.58 9.30 9.78
CA PRO A 21 -5.18 9.32 8.37
C PRO A 21 -5.62 8.06 7.62
N GLY A 22 -5.49 6.87 8.23
CA GLY A 22 -5.96 5.62 7.64
C GLY A 22 -7.47 5.61 7.43
N GLN A 23 -8.23 6.10 8.41
CA GLN A 23 -9.69 6.26 8.27
C GLN A 23 -10.08 7.26 7.17
N ALA A 24 -9.31 8.34 6.99
CA ALA A 24 -9.51 9.31 5.93
C ALA A 24 -9.25 8.70 4.54
N LEU A 25 -8.21 7.87 4.39
CA LEU A 25 -7.93 7.13 3.15
C LEU A 25 -9.08 6.18 2.80
N VAL A 26 -9.58 5.41 3.77
CA VAL A 26 -10.74 4.52 3.55
C VAL A 26 -12.00 5.31 3.21
N PHE A 27 -12.22 6.48 3.83
CA PHE A 27 -13.36 7.34 3.50
C PHE A 27 -13.27 7.88 2.06
N ALA A 28 -12.07 8.22 1.59
CA ALA A 28 -11.85 8.69 0.23
C ALA A 28 -12.04 7.58 -0.82
N GLN A 29 -11.85 6.32 -0.44
CA GLN A 29 -11.91 5.17 -1.35
C GLN A 29 -13.08 4.24 -1.04
N LYS A 30 -14.23 4.53 -1.65
CA LYS A 30 -15.44 3.70 -1.50
C LYS A 30 -15.20 2.27 -2.04
N PRO A 31 -15.73 1.23 -1.35
CA PRO A 31 -15.70 -0.13 -1.87
C PRO A 31 -16.37 -0.24 -3.24
N VAL A 32 -15.81 -1.07 -4.11
CA VAL A 32 -16.40 -1.39 -5.41
C VAL A 32 -17.11 -2.74 -5.31
N LEU A 33 -18.39 -2.75 -5.67
CA LEU A 33 -19.20 -3.97 -5.70
C LEU A 33 -19.38 -4.43 -7.15
N ILE A 34 -18.93 -5.65 -7.44
CA ILE A 34 -19.11 -6.31 -8.74
C ILE A 34 -19.82 -7.65 -8.52
N PRO A 35 -21.13 -7.74 -8.77
CA PRO A 35 -21.87 -9.00 -8.65
C PRO A 35 -21.39 -10.04 -9.67
N THR A 36 -21.32 -11.31 -9.27
CA THR A 36 -21.06 -12.44 -10.17
C THR A 36 -22.03 -13.61 -9.90
N HIS A 37 -22.15 -14.52 -10.86
CA HIS A 37 -22.89 -15.78 -10.68
C HIS A 37 -21.99 -16.85 -10.07
N ARG A 38 -22.57 -17.98 -9.62
CA ARG A 38 -21.77 -19.12 -9.14
C ARG A 38 -21.07 -19.78 -10.33
N HIS A 39 -19.74 -19.87 -10.27
CA HIS A 39 -18.93 -20.56 -11.26
C HIS A 39 -17.70 -21.19 -10.58
N PRO A 40 -17.10 -22.24 -11.16
CA PRO A 40 -15.78 -22.68 -10.74
C PRO A 40 -14.74 -21.58 -10.98
N GLY A 41 -13.67 -21.57 -10.20
CA GLY A 41 -12.58 -20.61 -10.30
C GLY A 41 -11.34 -21.10 -9.56
N ILE A 42 -10.17 -20.59 -9.95
CA ILE A 42 -8.89 -20.93 -9.33
C ILE A 42 -8.55 -20.03 -8.13
N LEU A 43 -9.26 -18.92 -7.98
CA LEU A 43 -9.07 -17.95 -6.89
C LEU A 43 -9.97 -18.28 -5.72
N SER A 44 -9.46 -18.08 -4.50
CA SER A 44 -10.25 -18.15 -3.27
C SER A 44 -11.39 -17.12 -3.26
N ALA A 45 -12.43 -17.40 -2.49
CA ALA A 45 -13.57 -16.51 -2.33
C ALA A 45 -13.21 -15.23 -1.56
N ASP A 46 -12.15 -15.28 -0.76
CA ASP A 46 -11.53 -14.16 -0.06
C ASP A 46 -10.03 -14.11 -0.39
N GLY A 47 -9.48 -12.90 -0.35
CA GLY A 47 -8.06 -12.70 -0.63
C GLY A 47 -7.65 -11.25 -0.43
N SER A 48 -6.34 -11.05 -0.23
CA SER A 48 -5.72 -9.74 -0.17
C SER A 48 -4.71 -9.60 -1.30
N THR A 49 -4.80 -8.50 -2.05
CA THR A 49 -3.78 -8.15 -3.05
C THR A 49 -2.47 -7.71 -2.36
N VAL A 50 -2.60 -6.93 -1.29
CA VAL A 50 -1.50 -6.47 -0.43
C VAL A 50 -1.97 -6.60 1.02
N ALA A 51 -1.13 -7.20 1.87
CA ALA A 51 -1.33 -7.24 3.31
C ALA A 51 -0.10 -6.62 3.99
N ILE A 52 -0.34 -5.77 4.98
CA ILE A 52 0.69 -5.02 5.71
C ILE A 52 0.44 -5.24 7.19
N ASP A 53 1.48 -5.59 7.95
CA ASP A 53 1.39 -5.90 9.38
C ASP A 53 1.43 -4.65 10.29
N ALA A 54 1.68 -3.47 9.72
CA ALA A 54 1.75 -2.20 10.42
C ALA A 54 0.58 -1.28 10.06
N ALA A 55 -0.20 -0.86 11.07
CA ALA A 55 -1.41 -0.04 10.87
C ALA A 55 -1.14 1.38 10.36
N ASN A 56 0.06 1.92 10.59
CA ASN A 56 0.48 3.25 10.15
C ASN A 56 1.20 3.24 8.80
N ILE A 57 1.28 2.09 8.11
CA ILE A 57 1.79 2.00 6.74
C ILE A 57 0.62 1.69 5.80
N ALA A 58 0.38 2.55 4.82
CA ALA A 58 -0.66 2.35 3.82
C ALA A 58 -0.08 2.10 2.43
N ALA A 59 -0.60 1.09 1.73
CA ALA A 59 -0.44 0.98 0.28
C ALA A 59 -1.31 2.03 -0.40
N VAL A 60 -0.68 3.01 -1.05
CA VAL A 60 -1.36 4.15 -1.71
C VAL A 60 -1.38 4.01 -3.23
N ALA A 61 -0.55 3.14 -3.80
CA ALA A 61 -0.65 2.76 -5.20
C ALA A 61 -0.18 1.32 -5.42
N ILE A 62 -0.91 0.59 -6.28
CA ILE A 62 -0.43 -0.63 -6.92
C ILE A 62 -0.79 -0.56 -8.40
N LYS A 63 0.20 -0.68 -9.28
CA LYS A 63 0.01 -0.56 -10.73
C LYS A 63 1.06 -1.37 -11.49
N PRO A 64 0.86 -1.69 -12.78
CA PRO A 64 1.94 -2.14 -13.64
C PRO A 64 3.10 -1.13 -13.64
N ALA A 65 4.33 -1.63 -13.74
CA ALA A 65 5.49 -0.79 -14.01
C ALA A 65 5.35 -0.13 -15.38
N GLU A 66 5.86 1.09 -15.51
CA GLU A 66 5.92 1.81 -16.78
C GLU A 66 6.86 1.09 -17.75
N GLU A 67 8.01 0.65 -17.24
CA GLU A 67 9.00 -0.14 -17.97
C GLU A 67 9.22 -1.50 -17.30
N GLY A 68 9.20 -2.56 -18.11
CA GLY A 68 9.52 -3.93 -17.69
C GLY A 68 8.35 -4.75 -17.12
N ASP A 69 8.65 -6.00 -16.79
CA ASP A 69 7.67 -7.02 -16.39
C ASP A 69 7.50 -7.07 -14.87
N GLY A 70 6.64 -6.23 -14.33
CA GLY A 70 6.37 -6.17 -12.89
C GLY A 70 5.26 -5.21 -12.46
N PHE A 71 5.09 -5.09 -11.14
CA PHE A 71 4.24 -4.11 -10.51
C PHE A 71 5.06 -3.07 -9.75
N ILE A 72 4.50 -1.88 -9.59
CA ILE A 72 4.94 -0.86 -8.64
C ILE A 72 3.99 -0.86 -7.47
N LEU A 73 4.52 -1.06 -6.27
CA LEU A 73 3.82 -0.85 -5.01
C LEU A 73 4.36 0.42 -4.35
N ARG A 74 3.50 1.37 -4.03
CA ARG A 74 3.86 2.57 -3.26
C ARG A 74 3.20 2.54 -1.90
N CYS A 75 4.00 2.77 -0.87
CA CYS A 75 3.59 2.83 0.51
C CYS A 75 3.91 4.19 1.14
N LEU A 76 3.11 4.60 2.11
CA LEU A 76 3.24 5.84 2.87
C LEU A 76 3.16 5.53 4.38
N GLU A 77 4.04 6.15 5.17
CA GLU A 77 3.94 6.20 6.63
C GLU A 77 3.00 7.35 7.06
N LEU A 78 2.04 7.03 7.92
CA LEU A 78 0.88 7.89 8.22
C LEU A 78 0.99 8.68 9.51
N ASP A 79 1.76 8.20 10.48
CA ASP A 79 1.73 8.68 11.85
C ASP A 79 2.93 9.57 12.19
N GLY A 80 3.87 9.78 11.28
CA GLY A 80 5.15 10.41 11.59
C GLY A 80 5.98 9.57 12.57
N ARG A 81 5.86 8.24 12.50
CA ARG A 81 6.56 7.29 13.37
C ARG A 81 7.44 6.35 12.55
N GLU A 82 8.69 6.24 12.97
CA GLU A 82 9.61 5.26 12.39
C GLU A 82 9.09 3.83 12.59
N THR A 83 9.02 3.04 11.52
CA THR A 83 8.29 1.76 11.49
C THR A 83 8.96 0.75 10.58
N ASN A 84 9.19 -0.46 11.10
CA ASN A 84 9.48 -1.62 10.25
C ASN A 84 8.17 -2.33 9.94
N ALA A 85 7.93 -2.59 8.66
CA ALA A 85 6.71 -3.26 8.21
C ALA A 85 7.03 -4.40 7.24
N HIS A 86 6.24 -5.47 7.34
CA HIS A 86 6.23 -6.58 6.42
C HIS A 86 5.08 -6.42 5.41
N LEU A 87 5.44 -6.32 4.13
CA LEU A 87 4.51 -6.18 3.02
C LEU A 87 4.39 -7.52 2.30
N LEU A 88 3.23 -8.15 2.39
CA LEU A 88 2.87 -9.40 1.74
C LEU A 88 2.05 -9.13 0.48
N LEU A 89 2.36 -9.80 -0.62
CA LEU A 89 1.55 -9.84 -1.84
C LEU A 89 1.15 -11.30 -2.15
N PRO A 90 0.18 -11.87 -1.41
CA PRO A 90 -0.11 -13.31 -1.42
C PRO A 90 -0.47 -13.84 -2.81
N MET A 91 -1.20 -13.06 -3.59
CA MET A 91 -1.69 -13.44 -4.93
C MET A 91 -0.56 -13.71 -5.93
N ILE A 92 0.64 -13.17 -5.70
CA ILE A 92 1.81 -13.35 -6.56
C ILE A 92 2.99 -14.01 -5.83
N GLY A 93 2.79 -14.44 -4.57
CA GLY A 93 3.82 -15.12 -3.77
C GLY A 93 5.08 -14.26 -3.54
N ARG A 94 4.90 -12.95 -3.32
CA ARG A 94 5.99 -12.00 -3.09
C ARG A 94 5.85 -11.34 -1.72
N GLU A 95 6.98 -11.01 -1.11
CA GLU A 95 7.02 -10.29 0.15
C GLU A 95 8.25 -9.37 0.22
N VAL A 96 8.16 -8.29 1.00
CA VAL A 96 9.27 -7.39 1.29
C VAL A 96 9.14 -6.84 2.70
N THR A 97 10.24 -6.84 3.45
CA THR A 97 10.34 -6.09 4.71
C THR A 97 10.99 -4.75 4.40
N ALA A 98 10.40 -3.67 4.90
CA ALA A 98 10.93 -2.33 4.70
C ALA A 98 10.86 -1.50 5.98
N HIS A 99 11.89 -0.67 6.16
CA HIS A 99 11.95 0.34 7.19
C HIS A 99 11.43 1.66 6.62
N PHE A 100 10.49 2.31 7.32
CA PHE A 100 9.92 3.61 6.96
C PHE A 100 10.30 4.66 8.02
N ARG A 101 10.82 5.79 7.56
CA ARG A 101 11.02 6.99 8.37
C ARG A 101 9.68 7.74 8.55
N PRO A 102 9.58 8.66 9.54
CA PRO A 102 8.41 9.52 9.70
C PRO A 102 7.97 10.17 8.39
N CYS A 103 6.71 9.98 8.01
CA CYS A 103 6.09 10.50 6.79
C CYS A 103 6.74 10.06 5.47
N GLU A 104 7.54 8.99 5.47
CA GLU A 104 8.26 8.54 4.28
C GLU A 104 7.33 7.90 3.24
N ILE A 105 7.64 8.16 1.97
CA ILE A 105 7.05 7.47 0.82
C ILE A 105 8.09 6.53 0.23
N LYS A 106 7.76 5.24 0.16
CA LYS A 106 8.60 4.22 -0.51
C LYS A 106 7.88 3.61 -1.68
N SER A 107 8.61 3.38 -2.77
CA SER A 107 8.11 2.70 -3.97
C SER A 107 8.96 1.48 -4.24
N PHE A 108 8.32 0.35 -4.53
CA PHE A 108 8.97 -0.91 -4.81
C PHE A 108 8.59 -1.39 -6.19
N PHE A 109 9.60 -1.72 -7.01
CA PHE A 109 9.42 -2.52 -8.21
C PHE A 109 9.43 -4.01 -7.84
N ILE A 110 8.34 -4.69 -8.19
CA ILE A 110 8.07 -6.09 -7.89
C ILE A 110 8.02 -6.86 -9.22
N PRO A 111 9.11 -7.54 -9.62
CA PRO A 111 9.14 -8.28 -10.87
C PRO A 111 8.15 -9.45 -10.87
N PHE A 112 7.66 -9.85 -12.06
CA PHE A 112 6.88 -11.09 -12.17
C PHE A 112 7.74 -12.34 -11.98
N GLN A 113 9.01 -12.30 -12.40
CA GLN A 113 9.95 -13.38 -12.13
C GLN A 113 10.29 -13.41 -10.63
N THR A 114 9.90 -14.49 -9.96
CA THR A 114 10.13 -14.69 -8.51
C THR A 114 11.62 -14.78 -8.14
N THR A 115 12.47 -15.14 -9.10
CA THR A 115 13.92 -15.20 -8.93
C THR A 115 14.61 -13.82 -8.92
N ARG A 116 13.95 -12.78 -9.46
CA ARG A 116 14.49 -11.41 -9.46
C ARG A 116 14.06 -10.70 -8.18
N ALA A 117 15.01 -10.11 -7.47
CA ALA A 117 14.74 -9.38 -6.23
C ALA A 117 13.79 -8.20 -6.44
N ILE A 118 12.99 -7.90 -5.41
CA ILE A 118 12.24 -6.64 -5.30
C ILE A 118 13.24 -5.52 -5.09
N ALA A 119 13.07 -4.41 -5.79
CA ALA A 119 13.96 -3.25 -5.71
C ALA A 119 13.19 -2.00 -5.27
N GLU A 120 13.80 -1.18 -4.44
CA GLU A 120 13.28 0.15 -4.13
C GLU A 120 13.60 1.11 -5.29
N VAL A 121 12.61 1.91 -5.68
CA VAL A 121 12.69 2.86 -6.78
C VAL A 121 12.22 4.24 -6.36
N ASN A 122 12.53 5.26 -7.16
CA ASN A 122 12.04 6.62 -6.94
C ASN A 122 10.59 6.77 -7.44
N LEU A 123 10.10 8.02 -7.46
CA LEU A 123 8.75 8.34 -7.96
C LEU A 123 8.58 7.99 -9.46
N LEU A 124 9.65 8.08 -10.24
CA LEU A 124 9.77 7.82 -11.67
C LEU A 124 10.14 6.37 -12.00
N GLU A 125 10.16 5.47 -11.01
CA GLU A 125 10.51 4.05 -11.16
C GLU A 125 11.99 3.77 -11.46
N ASP A 126 12.86 4.79 -11.43
CA ASP A 126 14.29 4.59 -11.55
C ASP A 126 14.87 3.95 -10.28
N PRO A 127 15.95 3.14 -10.42
CA PRO A 127 16.73 2.69 -9.27
C PRO A 127 17.18 3.88 -8.42
N ARG A 128 17.02 3.77 -7.10
CA ARG A 128 17.60 4.78 -6.20
C ARG A 128 19.12 4.70 -6.29
N LEU A 129 19.74 5.78 -6.76
CA LEU A 129 21.18 5.85 -6.98
C LEU A 129 21.97 6.02 -5.67
N ASP A 130 21.34 6.50 -4.59
CA ASP A 130 21.93 6.62 -3.25
C ASP A 130 20.82 6.62 -2.16
N PRO A 131 21.10 6.18 -0.91
CA PRO A 131 20.23 6.46 0.21
C PRO A 131 20.26 7.96 0.53
N GLU A 132 19.10 8.63 0.59
CA GLU A 132 19.05 10.02 1.06
C GLU A 132 19.66 10.12 2.47
N PRO A 133 20.49 11.13 2.75
CA PRO A 133 21.06 11.30 4.08
C PRO A 133 19.98 11.47 5.15
N ALA A 134 20.29 10.97 6.34
CA ALA A 134 19.48 11.08 7.56
C ALA A 134 19.09 12.53 7.86
#